data_AF-A0A7D6VSG2-F1
#
_entry.id   AF-A0A7D6VSG2-F1
#
_cell.length_a   1.000
_cell.length_b   1.000
_cell.length_c   1.000
_cell.angle_alpha   90.00
_cell.angle_beta   90.00
_cell.angle_gamma   90.00
#
_symmetry.space_group_name_H-M   'P 1'
#
loop_
_entity.id
_entity.type
_entity.pdbx_description
1 polymer ?
#
loop_
_entity_poly.entity_id
_entity_poly.type
_entity_poly.pdbx_seq_one_letter_code
_entity_poly.pdbx_strand_id
1 'polypeptide(L)'
;MIILRVSEYKYFVSFDKSKLTKNQFLLKCKVEENSFACDLMIKVYNTFFDLHVDLGSKYLKYYSDEYTNLEEFLYSKYILSREFIELLMGNKKENEKIYYVDLFKKTDYGISTLINDELIKKLNDILMEASNEN
;
A
#
# COMPACT_ATOMS: atom_id res chain seq x y z
N MET A 1 -0.54 7.29 -6.76
CA MET A 1 -0.87 6.33 -5.70
C MET A 1 -1.09 4.97 -6.34
N ILE A 2 -0.46 3.92 -5.83
CA ILE A 2 -0.54 2.57 -6.43
C ILE A 2 -0.24 1.47 -5.41
N ILE A 3 -0.86 0.31 -5.60
CA ILE A 3 -0.57 -0.97 -4.96
C ILE A 3 0.04 -1.88 -6.02
N LEU A 4 1.26 -2.33 -5.77
CA LEU A 4 2.01 -3.24 -6.63
C LEU A 4 2.27 -4.55 -5.88
N ARG A 5 1.92 -5.66 -6.51
CA ARG A 5 2.18 -7.01 -5.98
C ARG A 5 3.61 -7.42 -6.33
N VAL A 6 4.39 -7.85 -5.34
CA VAL A 6 5.72 -8.43 -5.57
C VAL A 6 5.69 -9.96 -5.50
N SER A 7 4.82 -10.52 -4.65
CA SER A 7 4.60 -11.97 -4.55
C SER A 7 3.21 -12.25 -4.02
N GLU A 8 2.87 -13.53 -3.81
CA GLU A 8 1.49 -13.95 -3.54
C GLU A 8 0.75 -13.14 -2.48
N TYR A 9 1.44 -12.78 -1.38
CA TYR A 9 0.89 -12.07 -0.22
C TYR A 9 1.63 -10.77 0.13
N LYS A 10 2.54 -10.33 -0.75
CA LYS A 10 3.44 -9.22 -0.47
C LYS A 10 3.20 -8.11 -1.48
N TYR A 11 3.00 -6.92 -0.96
CA TYR A 11 2.66 -5.74 -1.75
C TYR A 11 3.50 -4.54 -1.31
N PHE A 12 3.77 -3.67 -2.27
CA PHE A 12 4.25 -2.32 -2.02
C PHE A 12 3.13 -1.36 -2.34
N VAL A 13 2.94 -0.37 -1.48
CA VAL A 13 1.93 0.67 -1.66
C VAL A 13 2.62 2.01 -1.66
N SER A 14 2.43 2.79 -2.72
CA SER A 14 2.74 4.22 -2.74
C SER A 14 1.45 5.00 -2.54
N PHE A 15 1.30 5.70 -1.41
CA PHE A 15 0.13 6.55 -1.20
C PHE A 15 0.41 7.72 -0.26
N ASP A 16 -0.42 8.75 -0.37
CA ASP A 16 -0.48 9.87 0.56
C ASP A 16 -1.64 9.64 1.53
N LYS A 17 -1.31 9.42 2.81
CA LYS A 17 -2.30 9.12 3.85
C LYS A 17 -3.26 10.28 4.10
N SER A 18 -2.88 11.52 3.79
CA SER A 18 -3.75 12.69 3.92
C SER A 18 -4.89 12.70 2.90
N LYS A 19 -4.72 12.00 1.78
CA LYS A 19 -5.67 11.99 0.65
C LYS A 19 -6.71 10.86 0.72
N LEU A 20 -6.45 9.84 1.51
CA LEU A 20 -7.36 8.70 1.65
C LEU A 20 -7.51 8.28 3.11
N THR A 21 -8.31 9.05 3.84
CA THR A 21 -8.80 8.65 5.17
C THR A 21 -9.73 7.44 5.07
N LYS A 22 -9.92 6.73 6.18
CA LYS A 22 -10.84 5.59 6.25
C LYS A 22 -12.27 5.96 5.79
N ASN A 23 -12.77 7.13 6.19
CA ASN A 23 -14.11 7.57 5.80
C ASN A 23 -14.20 7.88 4.31
N GLN A 24 -13.20 8.57 3.74
CA GLN A 24 -13.12 8.80 2.29
C GLN A 24 -13.06 7.49 1.51
N PHE A 25 -12.30 6.52 1.99
CA PHE A 25 -12.22 5.19 1.40
C PHE A 25 -13.58 4.48 1.39
N LEU A 26 -14.27 4.42 2.54
CA LEU A 26 -15.58 3.76 2.63
C LEU A 26 -16.64 4.43 1.74
N LEU A 27 -16.63 5.76 1.65
CA LEU A 27 -17.50 6.51 0.74
C LEU A 27 -17.24 6.12 -0.72
N LYS A 28 -15.96 6.02 -1.13
CA LYS A 28 -15.57 5.58 -2.49
C LYS A 28 -15.94 4.12 -2.75
N CYS A 29 -15.90 3.26 -1.74
CA CYS A 29 -16.37 1.87 -1.85
C CYS A 29 -17.90 1.73 -2.00
N LYS A 30 -18.68 2.79 -1.71
CA LYS A 30 -20.16 2.80 -1.79
C LYS A 30 -20.82 1.66 -1.01
N VAL A 31 -20.26 1.34 0.16
CA VAL A 31 -20.80 0.31 1.06
C VAL A 31 -21.80 0.92 2.04
N GLU A 32 -22.85 0.16 2.37
CA GLU A 32 -23.84 0.57 3.37
C GLU A 32 -23.24 0.49 4.77
N GLU A 33 -23.47 1.50 5.60
CA GLU A 33 -23.01 1.52 6.99
C GLU A 33 -23.60 0.35 7.80
N ASN A 34 -22.84 -0.18 8.76
CA ASN A 34 -23.23 -1.34 9.59
C ASN A 34 -23.54 -2.64 8.81
N SER A 35 -23.15 -2.71 7.53
CA SER A 35 -23.24 -3.93 6.74
C SER A 35 -21.97 -4.78 6.88
N PHE A 36 -22.08 -6.09 6.62
CA PHE A 36 -20.93 -6.99 6.51
C PHE A 36 -19.89 -6.49 5.48
N ALA A 37 -20.36 -5.90 4.38
CA ALA A 37 -19.47 -5.34 3.35
C ALA A 37 -18.67 -4.15 3.89
N CYS A 38 -19.28 -3.29 4.71
CA CYS A 38 -18.58 -2.20 5.38
C CYS A 38 -17.48 -2.74 6.30
N ASP A 39 -17.79 -3.70 7.17
CA ASP A 39 -16.82 -4.32 8.07
C ASP A 39 -15.64 -4.94 7.31
N LEU A 40 -15.91 -5.58 6.16
CA LEU A 40 -14.88 -6.13 5.31
C LEU A 40 -14.00 -5.03 4.71
N MET A 41 -14.59 -3.96 4.19
CA MET A 41 -13.83 -2.83 3.62
C MET A 41 -13.00 -2.11 4.70
N ILE A 42 -13.49 -2.02 5.94
CA ILE A 42 -12.71 -1.52 7.07
C ILE A 42 -11.45 -2.37 7.29
N LYS A 43 -11.59 -3.70 7.27
CA LYS A 43 -10.46 -4.62 7.41
C LYS A 43 -9.46 -4.47 6.27
N VAL A 44 -9.94 -4.32 5.04
CA VAL A 44 -9.09 -4.06 3.87
C VAL A 44 -8.34 -2.74 4.03
N TYR A 45 -9.03 -1.67 4.44
CA TYR A 45 -8.39 -0.37 4.66
C TYR A 45 -7.28 -0.44 5.71
N ASN A 46 -7.58 -1.04 6.86
CA ASN A 46 -6.59 -1.18 7.93
C ASN A 46 -5.38 -2.01 7.48
N THR A 47 -5.64 -3.05 6.67
CA THR A 47 -4.61 -3.93 6.10
C THR A 47 -3.70 -3.21 5.13
N PHE A 48 -4.20 -2.30 4.28
CA PHE A 48 -3.43 -1.65 3.21
C PHE A 48 -2.98 -0.21 3.47
N PHE A 49 -3.62 0.50 4.40
CA PHE A 49 -3.39 1.94 4.57
C PHE A 49 -3.11 2.39 6.00
N ASP A 50 -3.54 1.64 7.03
CA ASP A 50 -3.39 2.14 8.41
C ASP A 50 -2.14 1.63 9.15
N LEU A 51 -1.70 0.39 8.86
CA LEU A 51 -0.70 -0.32 9.68
C LEU A 51 0.67 -0.48 9.01
N HIS A 52 1.17 0.54 8.31
CA HIS A 52 2.37 0.37 7.48
C HIS A 52 3.62 1.07 7.98
N VAL A 53 4.73 0.34 7.83
CA VAL A 53 6.07 0.87 8.00
C VAL A 53 6.38 1.71 6.77
N ASP A 54 6.45 3.03 6.95
CA ASP A 54 7.00 3.95 5.96
C ASP A 54 8.47 3.57 5.71
N LEU A 55 8.74 3.04 4.52
CA LEU A 55 10.06 2.53 4.15
C LEU A 55 11.08 3.64 3.98
N GLY A 56 10.66 4.85 3.58
CA GLY A 56 11.54 6.01 3.53
C GLY A 56 12.02 6.40 4.92
N SER A 57 11.09 6.51 5.86
CA SER A 57 11.41 6.79 7.26
C SER A 57 12.24 5.68 7.90
N LYS A 58 11.94 4.41 7.61
CA LYS A 58 12.71 3.26 8.11
C LYS A 58 14.13 3.24 7.55
N TYR A 59 14.30 3.53 6.26
CA TYR A 59 15.61 3.64 5.62
C TYR A 59 16.44 4.73 6.30
N LEU A 60 15.93 5.96 6.36
CA LEU A 60 16.64 7.10 6.96
C LEU A 60 17.03 6.86 8.42
N LYS A 61 16.18 6.16 9.18
CA LYS A 61 16.41 5.95 10.61
C LYS A 61 17.43 4.84 10.91
N TYR A 62 17.48 3.79 10.10
CA TYR A 62 18.18 2.55 10.48
C TYR A 62 19.16 2.03 9.43
N TYR A 63 19.12 2.54 8.20
CA TYR A 63 19.81 1.94 7.06
C TYR A 63 20.49 2.96 6.13
N SER A 64 20.45 4.26 6.43
CA SER A 64 21.12 5.30 5.63
C SER A 64 22.64 5.18 5.63
N ASP A 65 23.21 4.58 6.67
CA ASP A 65 24.65 4.34 6.77
C ASP A 65 25.08 3.09 5.98
N GLU A 66 24.14 2.18 5.69
CA GLU A 66 24.40 0.93 4.98
C GLU A 66 24.14 1.05 3.46
N TYR A 67 23.18 1.89 3.05
CA TYR A 67 22.78 2.03 1.65
C TYR A 67 22.74 3.50 1.24
N THR A 68 23.22 3.78 0.03
CA THR A 68 23.40 5.14 -0.50
C THR A 68 22.08 5.89 -0.66
N ASN A 69 21.02 5.17 -1.02
CA ASN A 69 19.69 5.75 -1.22
C ASN A 69 18.58 4.71 -0.99
N LEU A 70 17.33 5.18 -1.03
CA LEU A 70 16.15 4.33 -0.82
C LEU A 70 16.05 3.21 -1.85
N GLU A 71 16.41 3.45 -3.11
CA GLU A 71 16.34 2.45 -4.17
C GLU A 71 17.32 1.30 -3.94
N GLU A 72 18.54 1.60 -3.51
CA GLU A 72 19.54 0.60 -3.14
C GLU A 72 19.10 -0.22 -1.92
N PHE A 73 18.49 0.42 -0.93
CA PHE A 73 17.86 -0.26 0.20
C PHE A 73 16.73 -1.21 -0.25
N LEU A 74 15.86 -0.77 -1.15
CA LEU A 74 14.77 -1.61 -1.68
C LEU A 74 15.32 -2.79 -2.50
N TYR A 75 16.31 -2.55 -3.35
CA TYR A 75 16.98 -3.58 -4.14
C TYR A 75 17.61 -4.65 -3.23
N SER A 76 18.37 -4.21 -2.23
CA SER A 76 19.20 -5.11 -1.43
C SER A 76 18.44 -5.76 -0.28
N LYS A 77 17.63 -4.99 0.46
CA LYS A 77 16.94 -5.47 1.67
C LYS A 77 15.65 -6.21 1.35
N TYR A 78 14.93 -5.74 0.33
CA TYR A 78 13.65 -6.32 -0.09
C TYR A 78 13.75 -7.19 -1.34
N ILE A 79 14.95 -7.29 -1.94
CA ILE A 79 15.24 -8.16 -3.10
C ILE A 79 14.29 -7.82 -4.26
N LEU A 80 14.05 -6.53 -4.48
CA LEU A 80 13.24 -6.06 -5.60
C LEU A 80 14.10 -5.96 -6.86
N SER A 81 13.53 -6.33 -8.00
CA SER A 81 14.21 -6.09 -9.29
C SER A 81 14.29 -4.59 -9.58
N ARG A 82 15.24 -4.19 -10.42
CA ARG A 82 15.41 -2.79 -10.80
C ARG A 82 14.18 -2.26 -11.54
N GLU A 83 13.60 -3.08 -12.41
CA GLU A 83 12.38 -2.75 -13.15
C GLU A 83 11.19 -2.51 -12.21
N PHE A 84 11.06 -3.31 -11.15
CA PHE A 84 10.01 -3.10 -10.15
C PHE A 84 10.22 -1.81 -9.35
N ILE A 85 11.47 -1.50 -8.99
CA ILE A 85 11.81 -0.26 -8.29
C ILE A 85 11.52 0.94 -9.19
N GLU A 86 11.92 0.90 -10.46
CA GLU A 86 11.61 1.94 -11.44
C GLU A 86 10.10 2.14 -11.59
N LEU A 87 9.32 1.06 -11.66
CA LEU A 87 7.86 1.14 -11.69
C LEU A 87 7.30 1.78 -10.42
N LEU A 88 7.77 1.37 -9.25
CA LEU A 88 7.30 1.88 -7.95
C LEU A 88 7.65 3.36 -7.76
N MET A 89 8.90 3.73 -8.03
CA MET A 89 9.41 5.09 -7.87
C MET A 89 8.87 6.03 -8.95
N GLY A 90 8.72 5.55 -10.19
CA GLY A 90 8.18 6.33 -11.31
C GLY A 90 6.69 6.67 -11.16
N ASN A 91 5.92 5.85 -10.43
CA ASN A 91 4.50 6.13 -10.12
C ASN A 91 4.32 6.92 -8.81
N LYS A 92 5.37 7.09 -8.02
CA LYS A 92 5.33 7.79 -6.74
C LYS A 92 5.37 9.30 -6.95
N LYS A 93 4.38 10.02 -6.41
CA LYS A 93 4.42 11.49 -6.30
C LYS A 93 5.26 11.95 -5.10
N GLU A 94 5.68 13.22 -5.09
CA GLU A 94 6.54 13.77 -4.04
C GLU A 94 5.99 13.54 -2.61
N ASN A 95 4.71 13.86 -2.39
CA ASN A 95 4.02 13.73 -1.10
C ASN A 95 3.64 12.28 -0.72
N GLU A 96 3.78 11.34 -1.65
CA GLU A 96 3.48 9.93 -1.36
C GLU A 96 4.62 9.29 -0.57
N LYS A 97 4.27 8.28 0.20
CA LYS A 97 5.23 7.44 0.92
C LYS A 97 5.11 6.01 0.44
N ILE A 98 6.21 5.27 0.54
CA ILE A 98 6.25 3.86 0.16
C ILE A 98 6.11 3.02 1.41
N TYR A 99 5.23 2.04 1.32
CA TYR A 99 4.85 1.13 2.39
C TYR A 99 4.98 -0.31 1.94
N TYR A 100 5.31 -1.18 2.88
CA TYR A 100 5.37 -2.62 2.65
C TYR A 100 4.25 -3.35 3.41
N VAL A 101 3.52 -4.19 2.68
CA VAL A 101 2.44 -5.03 3.17
C VAL A 101 2.83 -6.49 3.01
N ASP A 102 2.74 -7.24 4.10
CA ASP A 102 2.88 -8.70 4.13
C ASP A 102 1.63 -9.26 4.77
N LEU A 103 0.70 -9.78 3.96
CA LEU A 103 -0.61 -10.24 4.43
C LEU A 103 -0.47 -11.41 5.41
N PHE A 104 0.51 -12.30 5.22
CA PHE A 104 0.76 -13.41 6.14
C PHE A 104 1.08 -12.94 7.56
N LYS A 105 1.76 -11.79 7.70
CA LYS A 105 2.14 -11.25 9.01
C LYS A 105 1.07 -10.35 9.63
N LYS A 106 0.14 -9.83 8.81
CA LYS A 106 -0.76 -8.75 9.22
C LYS A 106 -2.21 -9.15 9.40
N THR A 107 -2.65 -10.26 8.82
CA THR A 107 -4.07 -10.59 8.80
C THR A 107 -4.39 -11.95 9.39
N ASP A 108 -5.56 -12.04 10.00
CA ASP A 108 -6.25 -13.33 10.16
C ASP A 108 -6.36 -13.97 8.77
N TYR A 109 -6.13 -15.29 8.71
CA TYR A 109 -6.07 -16.10 7.48
C TYR A 109 -7.23 -15.83 6.48
N GLY A 110 -8.39 -15.38 6.98
CA GLY A 110 -9.56 -15.03 6.17
C GLY A 110 -9.45 -13.76 5.31
N ILE A 111 -8.69 -12.73 5.71
CA ILE A 111 -8.58 -11.51 4.87
C ILE A 111 -7.60 -11.75 3.71
N SER A 112 -6.49 -12.47 3.95
CA SER A 112 -5.54 -12.82 2.91
C SER A 112 -6.17 -13.61 1.76
N THR A 113 -7.18 -14.46 2.04
CA THR A 113 -7.92 -15.20 1.01
C THR A 113 -8.92 -14.33 0.23
N LEU A 114 -9.33 -13.18 0.78
CA LEU A 114 -10.25 -12.25 0.12
C LEU A 114 -9.51 -11.26 -0.80
N ILE A 115 -8.23 -11.05 -0.55
CA ILE A 115 -7.40 -10.17 -1.37
C ILE A 115 -6.95 -10.90 -2.62
N ASN A 116 -7.68 -10.66 -3.71
CA ASN A 116 -7.37 -11.16 -5.05
C ASN A 116 -7.03 -10.01 -6.00
N ASP A 117 -6.58 -10.35 -7.21
CA ASP A 117 -6.14 -9.35 -8.20
C ASP A 117 -7.28 -8.41 -8.62
N GLU A 118 -8.54 -8.85 -8.60
CA GLU A 118 -9.71 -7.99 -8.88
C GLU A 118 -9.90 -6.92 -7.80
N LEU A 119 -9.79 -7.30 -6.52
CA LEU A 119 -9.86 -6.36 -5.41
C LEU A 119 -8.69 -5.38 -5.47
N ILE A 120 -7.47 -5.86 -5.73
CA ILE A 120 -6.30 -4.99 -5.87
C ILE A 120 -6.50 -3.97 -7.01
N LYS A 121 -7.06 -4.40 -8.15
CA LYS A 121 -7.40 -3.49 -9.24
C LYS A 121 -8.39 -2.41 -8.80
N LYS A 122 -9.48 -2.78 -8.13
CA LYS A 122 -10.46 -1.81 -7.59
C LYS A 122 -9.85 -0.86 -6.56
N LEU A 123 -8.96 -1.35 -5.71
CA LEU A 123 -8.23 -0.51 -4.74
C LEU A 123 -7.32 0.49 -5.45
N ASN A 124 -6.65 0.07 -6.54
CA ASN A 124 -5.87 0.98 -7.38
C ASN A 124 -6.76 2.03 -8.05
N ASP A 125 -7.95 1.67 -8.54
CA ASP A 125 -8.89 2.64 -9.11
C ASP A 125 -9.30 3.70 -8.06
N ILE A 126 -9.64 3.27 -6.84
CA ILE A 126 -9.97 4.17 -5.71
C ILE A 126 -8.79 5.10 -5.37
N LEU A 127 -7.56 4.57 -5.34
CA LEU A 127 -6.36 5.35 -5.07
C LEU A 127 -6.08 6.39 -6.18
N MET A 128 -6.30 6.01 -7.43
CA MET A 128 -6.14 6.92 -8.57
C MET A 128 -7.17 8.05 -8.53
N GLU A 129 -8.43 7.74 -8.22
CA GLU A 129 -9.47 8.75 -8.00
C GLU A 129 -9.08 9.71 -6.86
N ALA A 130 -8.67 9.18 -5.71
CA ALA A 130 -8.26 10.00 -4.56
C ALA A 130 -7.01 10.87 -4.83
N SER A 131 -6.12 10.41 -5.72
CA SER A 131 -4.92 11.16 -6.12
C SER A 131 -5.22 12.34 -7.04
N ASN A 132 -6.35 12.32 -7.74
CA ASN A 132 -6.78 13.37 -8.67
C ASN A 132 -7.67 14.43 -8.00
N GLU A 133 -8.12 14.18 -6.78
CA GLU A 133 -8.88 15.13 -5.97
C GLU A 133 -7.90 16.08 -5.24
N ASN A 134 -7.91 17.36 -5.64
CA ASN A 134 -6.99 18.42 -5.19
C ASN A 134 -7.00 18.67 -3.68
#